data_AF-A0A524LME5-F1
#
_entry.id   AF-A0A524LME5-F1
#
_cell.length_a   1.000
_cell.length_b   1.000
_cell.length_c   1.000
_cell.angle_alpha   90.00
_cell.angle_beta   90.00
_cell.angle_gamma   90.00
#
_symmetry.space_group_name_H-M   'P 1'
#
loop_
_entity.id
_entity.type
_entity.pdbx_description
1 polymer ?
#
loop_
_entity_poly.entity_id
_entity_poly.type
_entity_poly.pdbx_seq_one_letter_code
_entity_poly.pdbx_strand_id
1 'polypeptide(L)'
;MTNEEKYRLEDPDKEEDKLVEKKGLFRPLPQSVQNVRAKNGKAQPIVKFLGISMHEKNRDIIVLILMPMLTAIINVSILSFVTLSLVERTAVFLFLLPTIAAIPICLVIAETGPALIGGFLSSIFFLIFFVFFLTSPVFYVPDLGLANFIISGIALSVAYFLLIVVAGLLGSVIGTIIREFL
;
A
#
# COMPACT_ATOMS: atom_id res chain seq x y z
N MET A 1 -23.46 -8.45 29.02
CA MET A 1 -22.07 -7.99 28.88
C MET A 1 -21.57 -8.48 27.53
N THR A 2 -21.48 -7.58 26.56
CA THR A 2 -21.10 -7.86 25.18
C THR A 2 -19.57 -7.90 25.06
N ASN A 3 -19.05 -8.84 24.28
CA ASN A 3 -17.61 -9.15 24.09
C ASN A 3 -16.75 -8.01 23.52
N GLU A 4 -17.30 -6.82 23.31
CA GLU A 4 -16.60 -5.65 22.74
C GLU A 4 -15.79 -4.86 23.76
N GLU A 5 -16.04 -5.03 25.07
CA GLU A 5 -15.27 -4.33 26.12
C GLU A 5 -13.86 -4.89 26.34
N LYS A 6 -13.51 -6.02 25.71
CA LYS A 6 -12.22 -6.70 25.91
C LYS A 6 -11.04 -6.09 25.12
N TYR A 7 -11.31 -5.18 24.19
CA TYR A 7 -10.30 -4.56 23.31
C TYR A 7 -10.10 -3.05 23.53
N ARG A 8 -10.43 -2.52 24.72
CA ARG A 8 -10.01 -1.17 25.11
C ARG A 8 -8.52 -1.18 25.46
N LEU A 9 -7.68 -1.00 24.44
CA LEU A 9 -6.27 -0.66 24.61
C LEU A 9 -6.19 0.78 25.10
N GLU A 10 -5.69 0.96 26.33
CA GLU A 10 -5.24 2.26 26.84
C GLU A 10 -4.13 2.81 25.91
N ASP A 11 -4.08 4.14 25.71
CA ASP A 11 -3.03 4.79 24.93
C ASP A 11 -1.63 4.37 25.46
N PRO A 12 -0.73 3.83 24.62
CA PRO A 12 0.60 3.39 25.06
C PRO A 12 1.51 4.55 25.51
N ASP A 13 1.13 5.81 25.22
CA ASP A 13 1.88 7.00 25.63
C ASP A 13 1.44 7.57 26.99
N LYS A 14 0.52 6.89 27.71
CA LYS A 14 0.02 7.32 29.03
C LYS A 14 0.56 6.50 30.20
N GLU A 15 1.70 5.82 30.03
CA GLU A 15 2.38 5.17 31.16
C GLU A 15 3.35 6.11 31.90
N GLU A 16 3.92 7.12 31.21
CA GLU A 16 4.91 8.02 31.83
C GLU A 16 4.29 9.08 32.76
N ASP A 17 3.04 9.49 32.52
CA ASP A 17 2.34 10.46 33.38
C ASP A 17 1.75 9.85 34.67
N LYS A 18 1.77 8.52 34.84
CA LYS A 18 1.21 7.84 36.03
C LYS A 18 2.14 7.92 37.26
N LEU A 19 3.38 8.40 37.12
CA LEU A 19 4.39 8.37 38.19
C LEU A 19 4.36 9.56 39.18
N VAL A 20 3.52 10.58 38.96
CA VAL A 20 3.38 11.73 39.88
C VAL A 20 1.95 11.84 40.44
N GLU A 21 1.27 10.70 40.64
CA GLU A 21 -0.03 10.70 41.31
C GLU A 21 0.14 10.86 42.83
N LYS A 22 -0.10 12.08 43.34
CA LYS A 22 -0.30 12.33 44.78
C LYS A 22 -1.48 11.48 45.29
N LYS A 23 -1.23 10.54 46.19
CA LYS A 23 -2.25 9.72 46.87
C LYS A 23 -3.10 10.59 47.82
N GLY A 24 -4.42 10.61 47.66
CA GLY A 24 -5.35 11.18 48.64
C GLY A 24 -6.71 11.62 48.09
N LEU A 25 -7.62 11.95 49.02
CA LEU A 25 -9.05 12.32 48.86
C LEU A 25 -9.32 13.52 47.92
N PHE A 26 -8.27 14.23 47.51
CA PHE A 26 -8.30 15.40 46.63
C PHE A 26 -7.86 15.07 45.20
N ARG A 27 -7.98 13.81 44.76
CA ARG A 27 -7.80 13.47 43.35
C ARG A 27 -8.86 14.25 42.54
N PRO A 28 -8.48 15.21 41.69
CA PRO A 28 -9.44 15.81 40.79
C PRO A 28 -10.03 14.67 39.95
N LEU A 29 -11.36 14.66 39.81
CA LEU A 29 -12.04 13.68 38.97
C LEU A 29 -11.30 13.62 37.63
N PRO A 30 -10.99 12.41 37.10
CA PRO A 30 -10.30 12.27 35.84
C PRO A 30 -11.09 13.09 34.82
N GLN A 31 -10.50 14.19 34.38
CA GLN A 31 -11.05 14.95 33.28
C GLN A 31 -11.00 14.00 32.11
N SER A 32 -12.15 13.50 31.66
CA SER A 32 -12.21 12.77 30.41
C SER A 32 -11.58 13.69 29.39
N VAL A 33 -10.41 13.32 28.87
CA VAL A 33 -9.73 14.08 27.83
C VAL A 33 -10.68 14.08 26.64
N GLN A 34 -11.58 15.07 26.60
CA GLN A 34 -12.55 15.29 25.53
C GLN A 34 -11.81 15.93 24.37
N ASN A 35 -10.81 15.23 23.84
CA ASN A 35 -10.11 15.66 22.65
C ASN A 35 -10.20 14.58 21.58
N VAL A 36 -11.43 14.20 21.19
CA VAL A 36 -11.72 13.93 19.77
C VAL A 36 -13.20 14.27 19.52
N ARG A 37 -13.53 15.54 19.27
CA ARG A 37 -14.78 15.85 18.56
C ARG A 37 -14.63 15.37 17.12
N ALA A 38 -15.04 14.14 16.86
CA ALA A 38 -15.17 13.63 15.50
C ALA A 38 -16.31 14.40 14.80
N LYS A 39 -15.98 15.04 13.68
CA LYS A 39 -16.96 15.52 12.69
C LYS A 39 -17.77 14.28 12.26
N ASN A 40 -18.97 14.10 12.82
CA ASN A 40 -19.94 12.99 12.63
C ASN A 40 -20.09 11.93 13.76
N GLY A 41 -19.63 12.17 14.99
CA GLY A 41 -20.16 11.47 16.17
C GLY A 41 -19.81 9.98 16.37
N LYS A 42 -18.97 9.38 15.53
CA LYS A 42 -18.36 8.06 15.78
C LYS A 42 -16.91 8.25 16.24
N ALA A 43 -16.56 7.70 17.40
CA ALA A 43 -15.17 7.65 17.85
C ALA A 43 -14.36 6.83 16.85
N GLN A 44 -13.33 7.43 16.26
CA GLN A 44 -12.39 6.71 15.38
C GLN A 44 -11.19 6.27 16.23
N PRO A 45 -10.79 5.00 16.17
CA PRO A 45 -9.62 4.53 16.91
C PRO A 45 -8.35 5.21 16.37
N ILE A 46 -7.47 5.58 17.32
CA ILE A 46 -6.14 6.10 17.03
C ILE A 46 -5.19 4.90 17.02
N VAL A 47 -4.43 4.76 15.95
CA VAL A 47 -3.49 3.66 15.73
C VAL A 47 -2.10 4.23 15.48
N LYS A 48 -1.07 3.57 15.99
CA LYS A 48 0.32 3.89 15.64
C LYS A 48 0.70 3.17 14.36
N PHE A 49 0.98 3.93 13.30
CA PHE A 49 1.48 3.41 12.02
C PHE A 49 2.87 4.00 11.78
N LEU A 50 3.89 3.14 11.62
CA LEU A 50 5.29 3.55 11.45
C LEU A 50 5.79 4.54 12.53
N GLY A 51 5.36 4.34 13.78
CA GLY A 51 5.73 5.20 14.91
C GLY A 51 4.94 6.50 15.04
N ILE A 52 4.04 6.80 14.10
CA ILE A 52 3.19 8.01 14.11
C ILE A 52 1.77 7.62 14.52
N SER A 53 1.24 8.27 15.56
CA SER A 53 -0.16 8.12 15.98
C SER A 53 -1.09 8.83 15.00
N MET A 54 -2.00 8.09 14.36
CA MET A 54 -2.95 8.62 13.39
C MET A 54 -4.32 7.95 13.50
N HIS A 55 -5.34 8.55 12.90
CA HIS A 55 -6.67 7.93 12.84
C HIS A 55 -6.63 6.73 11.89
N GLU A 56 -7.34 5.65 12.23
CA GLU A 56 -7.40 4.43 11.42
C GLU A 56 -7.74 4.69 9.95
N LYS A 57 -8.71 5.58 9.69
CA LYS A 57 -9.08 5.96 8.32
C LYS A 57 -7.90 6.52 7.51
N ASN A 58 -7.01 7.28 8.15
CA ASN A 58 -5.84 7.84 7.49
C ASN A 58 -4.79 6.75 7.22
N ARG A 59 -4.58 5.82 8.17
CA ARG A 59 -3.73 4.64 7.97
C ARG A 59 -4.19 3.86 6.74
N ASP A 60 -5.48 3.58 6.62
CA ASP A 60 -6.02 2.75 5.54
C ASP A 60 -5.83 3.40 4.17
N ILE A 61 -6.00 4.72 4.09
CA ILE A 61 -5.71 5.47 2.85
C ILE A 61 -4.21 5.40 2.50
N ILE A 62 -3.33 5.54 3.49
CA ILE A 62 -1.88 5.44 3.27
C ILE A 62 -1.52 4.04 2.76
N VAL A 63 -2.04 2.99 3.40
CA VAL A 63 -1.80 1.59 3.00
C VAL A 63 -2.34 1.32 1.59
N LEU A 64 -3.53 1.83 1.26
CA LEU A 64 -4.17 1.68 -0.04
C LEU A 64 -3.33 2.28 -1.18
N ILE A 65 -2.51 3.29 -0.90
CA ILE A 65 -1.61 3.90 -1.89
C ILE A 65 -0.24 3.22 -1.86
N LEU A 66 0.31 3.02 -0.67
CA LEU A 66 1.67 2.52 -0.46
C LEU A 66 1.86 1.09 -0.97
N MET A 67 0.91 0.19 -0.70
CA MET A 67 1.04 -1.22 -1.08
C MET A 67 1.01 -1.44 -2.60
N PRO A 68 0.06 -0.85 -3.35
CA PRO A 68 0.07 -0.88 -4.82
C PRO A 68 1.33 -0.26 -5.43
N MET A 69 1.84 0.82 -4.83
CA MET A 69 3.06 1.48 -5.28
C MET A 69 4.29 0.58 -5.10
N LEU A 70 4.45 -0.07 -3.94
CA LEU A 70 5.55 -1.01 -3.70
C LEU A 70 5.49 -2.21 -4.65
N THR A 71 4.29 -2.75 -4.86
CA THR A 71 4.04 -3.83 -5.83
C THR A 71 4.45 -3.41 -7.24
N ALA A 72 4.11 -2.18 -7.63
CA ALA A 72 4.49 -1.63 -8.92
C ALA A 72 6.01 -1.53 -9.10
N ILE A 73 6.75 -1.10 -8.07
CA ILE A 73 8.22 -1.03 -8.10
C ILE A 73 8.83 -2.42 -8.31
N ILE A 74 8.28 -3.44 -7.65
CA ILE A 74 8.71 -4.84 -7.84
C ILE A 74 8.45 -5.28 -9.28
N ASN A 75 7.26 -5.03 -9.80
CA ASN A 75 6.87 -5.41 -11.16
C ASN A 75 7.72 -4.71 -12.23
N VAL A 76 8.01 -3.42 -12.04
CA VAL A 76 8.94 -2.67 -12.89
C VAL A 76 10.31 -3.34 -12.86
N SER A 77 10.83 -3.66 -11.67
CA SER A 77 12.15 -4.29 -11.54
C SER A 77 12.22 -5.63 -12.29
N ILE A 78 11.20 -6.48 -12.15
CA ILE A 78 11.09 -7.76 -12.86
C ILE A 78 11.10 -7.54 -14.39
N LEU A 79 10.23 -6.66 -14.88
CA LEU A 79 10.08 -6.39 -16.32
C LEU A 79 11.29 -5.64 -16.90
N SER A 80 11.97 -4.83 -16.11
CA SER A 80 13.26 -4.21 -16.48
C SER A 80 14.32 -5.27 -16.72
N PHE A 81 14.44 -6.29 -15.85
CA PHE A 81 15.38 -7.39 -16.06
C PHE A 81 15.06 -8.22 -17.30
N VAL A 82 13.78 -8.46 -17.58
CA VAL A 82 13.34 -9.14 -18.81
C VAL A 82 13.64 -8.29 -20.05
N THR A 83 13.43 -6.98 -19.98
CA THR A 83 13.68 -6.04 -21.09
C THR A 83 15.16 -5.92 -21.41
N LEU A 84 16.01 -5.87 -20.38
CA LEU A 84 17.46 -5.90 -20.52
C LEU A 84 18.01 -7.28 -20.90
N SER A 85 17.13 -8.28 -21.07
CA SER A 85 17.49 -9.67 -21.41
C SER A 85 18.46 -10.31 -20.40
N LEU A 86 18.41 -9.85 -19.15
CA LEU A 86 19.16 -10.44 -18.03
C LEU A 86 18.47 -11.71 -17.52
N VAL A 87 17.19 -11.87 -17.85
CA VAL A 87 16.33 -13.00 -17.47
C VAL A 87 15.50 -13.43 -18.68
N GLU A 88 15.09 -14.70 -18.70
CA GLU A 88 14.31 -15.28 -19.80
C GLU A 88 12.93 -14.62 -19.97
N ARG A 89 12.46 -14.57 -21.24
CA ARG A 89 11.12 -14.11 -21.60
C ARG A 89 10.08 -15.22 -21.46
N THR A 90 10.04 -15.87 -20.30
CA THR A 90 9.05 -16.92 -20.02
C THR A 90 7.83 -16.34 -19.30
N ALA A 91 6.70 -17.06 -19.37
CA ALA A 91 5.45 -16.67 -18.69
C ALA A 91 5.61 -16.51 -17.18
N VAL A 92 6.62 -17.17 -16.58
CA VAL A 92 6.95 -17.06 -15.16
C VAL A 92 7.30 -15.62 -14.78
N PHE A 93 8.18 -14.98 -15.55
CA PHE A 93 8.64 -13.62 -15.24
C PHE A 93 7.66 -12.54 -15.73
N LEU A 94 6.93 -12.81 -16.82
CA LEU A 94 5.99 -11.84 -17.39
C LEU A 94 4.62 -11.82 -16.70
N PHE A 95 4.23 -12.90 -16.01
CA PHE A 95 2.88 -13.03 -15.44
C PHE A 95 2.88 -13.57 -14.01
N LEU A 96 3.49 -14.74 -13.75
CA LEU A 96 3.40 -15.40 -12.45
C LEU A 96 4.01 -14.57 -11.32
N LEU A 97 5.24 -14.06 -11.51
CA LEU A 97 5.89 -13.23 -10.48
C LEU A 97 5.11 -11.93 -10.22
N PRO A 98 4.65 -11.19 -11.24
CA PRO A 98 3.75 -10.05 -11.01
C PRO A 98 2.46 -10.40 -10.24
N THR A 99 1.87 -11.57 -10.49
CA THR A 99 0.71 -12.05 -9.73
C THR A 99 1.05 -12.28 -8.26
N ILE A 100 2.17 -12.95 -7.98
CA ILE A 100 2.61 -13.21 -6.61
C ILE A 100 2.92 -11.90 -5.88
N ALA A 101 3.58 -10.96 -6.55
CA ALA A 101 3.91 -9.65 -6.00
C ALA A 101 2.68 -8.83 -5.59
N ALA A 102 1.52 -9.08 -6.22
CA ALA A 102 0.27 -8.38 -5.93
C ALA A 102 -0.56 -9.01 -4.78
N ILE A 103 -0.24 -10.23 -4.33
CA ILE A 103 -0.93 -10.90 -3.22
C ILE A 103 -0.96 -10.04 -1.94
N PRO A 104 0.15 -9.41 -1.50
CA PRO A 104 0.17 -8.61 -0.27
C PRO A 104 -0.82 -7.44 -0.25
N ILE A 105 -1.22 -6.90 -1.42
CA ILE A 105 -2.19 -5.80 -1.51
C ILE A 105 -3.48 -6.19 -0.76
N CYS A 106 -3.98 -7.40 -0.96
CA CYS A 106 -5.22 -7.87 -0.34
C CYS A 106 -5.05 -8.40 1.08
N LEU A 107 -3.84 -8.82 1.44
CA LEU A 107 -3.56 -9.26 2.80
C LEU A 107 -3.57 -8.08 3.79
N VAL A 108 -3.21 -6.88 3.33
CA VAL A 108 -3.10 -5.71 4.21
C VAL A 108 -4.36 -4.84 4.20
N ILE A 109 -5.10 -4.77 3.09
CA ILE A 109 -6.33 -3.99 2.99
C ILE A 109 -7.52 -4.84 3.44
N ALA A 110 -8.14 -4.54 4.57
CA ALA A 110 -9.19 -5.36 5.18
C ALA A 110 -10.44 -5.58 4.28
N GLU A 111 -10.81 -4.59 3.46
CA GLU A 111 -12.01 -4.65 2.63
C GLU A 111 -11.69 -5.11 1.19
N THR A 112 -12.50 -6.03 0.65
CA THR A 112 -12.30 -6.61 -0.69
C THR A 112 -12.46 -5.58 -1.83
N GLY A 113 -13.36 -4.62 -1.70
CA GLY A 113 -13.58 -3.58 -2.72
C GLY A 113 -12.36 -2.68 -2.92
N PRO A 114 -11.87 -2.00 -1.87
CA PRO A 114 -10.63 -1.22 -1.91
C PRO A 114 -9.41 -2.04 -2.32
N ALA A 115 -9.35 -3.32 -1.94
CA ALA A 115 -8.27 -4.22 -2.33
C ALA A 115 -8.21 -4.46 -3.87
N LEU A 116 -9.35 -4.67 -4.54
CA LEU A 116 -9.43 -4.76 -6.00
C LEU A 116 -9.01 -3.44 -6.68
N ILE A 117 -9.43 -2.30 -6.10
CA ILE A 117 -9.00 -0.97 -6.56
C ILE A 117 -7.48 -0.85 -6.40
N GLY A 118 -6.90 -1.38 -5.32
CA GLY A 118 -5.45 -1.45 -5.11
C GLY A 118 -4.72 -2.22 -6.20
N GLY A 119 -5.27 -3.36 -6.66
CA GLY A 119 -4.71 -4.12 -7.78
C GLY A 119 -4.68 -3.32 -9.09
N PHE A 120 -5.77 -2.60 -9.40
CA PHE A 120 -5.80 -1.70 -10.55
C PHE A 120 -4.85 -0.51 -10.40
N LEU A 121 -4.82 0.10 -9.20
CA LEU A 121 -3.94 1.22 -8.88
C LEU A 121 -2.46 0.84 -9.01
N SER A 122 -2.11 -0.40 -8.68
CA SER A 122 -0.75 -0.93 -8.88
C SER A 122 -0.34 -0.90 -10.34
N SER A 123 -1.27 -1.16 -11.26
CA SER A 123 -1.00 -1.12 -12.69
C SER A 123 -0.76 0.30 -13.20
N ILE A 124 -1.48 1.29 -12.65
CA ILE A 124 -1.25 2.70 -12.94
C ILE A 124 0.14 3.12 -12.47
N PHE A 125 0.51 2.80 -11.22
CA PHE A 125 1.85 3.07 -10.72
C PHE A 125 2.93 2.36 -11.53
N PHE A 126 2.68 1.12 -11.96
CA PHE A 126 3.58 0.39 -12.84
C PHE A 126 3.82 1.16 -14.15
N LEU A 127 2.76 1.63 -14.81
CA LEU A 127 2.90 2.39 -16.06
C LEU A 127 3.75 3.64 -15.87
N ILE A 128 3.50 4.40 -14.80
CA ILE A 128 4.26 5.62 -14.47
C ILE A 128 5.74 5.28 -14.28
N PHE A 129 6.05 4.33 -13.41
CA PHE A 129 7.43 3.96 -13.09
C PHE A 129 8.15 3.28 -14.27
N PHE A 130 7.46 2.47 -15.05
CA PHE A 130 8.05 1.80 -16.21
C PHE A 130 8.38 2.79 -17.33
N VAL A 131 7.53 3.79 -17.57
CA VAL A 131 7.85 4.90 -18.48
C VAL A 131 9.06 5.69 -17.98
N PHE A 132 9.17 5.97 -16.68
CA PHE A 132 10.37 6.60 -16.13
C PHE A 132 11.62 5.74 -16.33
N PHE A 133 11.52 4.44 -16.08
CA PHE A 133 12.63 3.50 -16.33
C PHE A 133 13.05 3.51 -17.80
N LEU A 134 12.11 3.41 -18.73
CA LEU A 134 12.40 3.39 -20.17
C LEU A 134 12.94 4.72 -20.68
N THR A 135 12.53 5.85 -20.11
CA THR A 135 13.05 7.17 -20.52
C THR A 135 14.39 7.51 -19.85
N SER A 136 14.77 6.81 -18.78
CA SER A 136 16.01 7.07 -18.03
C SER A 136 17.30 7.09 -18.87
N PRO A 137 17.53 6.20 -19.87
CA PRO A 137 18.76 6.21 -20.67
C PRO A 137 18.96 7.49 -21.48
N VAL A 138 17.88 8.18 -21.84
CA VAL A 138 17.94 9.41 -22.63
C VAL A 138 18.61 10.56 -21.86
N PHE A 139 18.52 10.56 -20.54
CA PHE A 139 19.23 11.54 -19.71
C PHE A 139 20.74 11.31 -19.69
N TYR A 140 21.20 10.10 -20.03
CA TYR A 140 22.63 9.76 -20.09
C TYR A 140 23.21 9.85 -21.51
N VAL A 141 22.38 9.66 -22.54
CA VAL A 141 22.79 9.73 -23.96
C VAL A 141 21.75 10.53 -24.77
N PRO A 142 21.86 11.87 -24.79
CA PRO A 142 20.86 12.74 -25.41
C PRO A 142 20.82 12.67 -26.94
N ASP A 143 21.85 12.11 -27.58
CA ASP A 143 22.01 12.06 -29.04
C ASP A 143 20.98 11.17 -29.76
N LEU A 144 20.23 10.34 -29.01
CA LEU A 144 19.26 9.38 -29.56
C LEU A 144 17.87 9.98 -29.84
N GLY A 145 17.63 11.25 -29.53
CA GLY A 145 16.36 11.93 -29.80
C GLY A 145 15.24 11.53 -28.82
N LEU A 146 14.97 12.42 -27.85
CA LEU A 146 13.97 12.26 -26.79
C LEU A 146 12.59 11.77 -27.28
N ALA A 147 12.09 12.34 -28.37
CA ALA A 147 10.73 12.07 -28.84
C ALA A 147 10.55 10.61 -29.28
N ASN A 148 11.50 10.05 -30.05
CA ASN A 148 11.40 8.69 -30.55
C ASN A 148 11.46 7.67 -29.40
N PHE A 149 12.32 7.92 -28.40
CA PHE A 149 12.47 7.05 -27.25
C PHE A 149 11.22 7.03 -26.36
N ILE A 150 10.61 8.20 -26.12
CA ILE A 150 9.37 8.32 -25.34
C ILE A 150 8.23 7.58 -26.04
N ILE A 151 8.07 7.75 -27.35
CA ILE A 151 7.00 7.09 -28.11
C ILE A 151 7.17 5.57 -28.09
N SER A 152 8.39 5.06 -28.32
CA SER A 152 8.67 3.62 -28.22
C SER A 152 8.47 3.09 -26.80
N GLY A 153 8.85 3.89 -25.80
CA GLY A 153 8.71 3.53 -24.40
C GLY A 153 7.24 3.40 -23.98
N ILE A 154 6.40 4.34 -24.40
CA ILE A 154 4.94 4.29 -24.18
C ILE A 154 4.33 3.08 -24.88
N ALA A 155 4.68 2.82 -26.14
CA ALA A 155 4.15 1.68 -26.89
C ALA A 155 4.47 0.34 -26.19
N LEU A 156 5.70 0.17 -25.74
CA LEU A 156 6.12 -1.03 -24.99
C LEU A 156 5.43 -1.10 -23.62
N SER A 157 5.28 0.04 -22.94
CA SER A 157 4.61 0.11 -21.63
C SER A 157 3.14 -0.29 -21.73
N VAL A 158 2.44 0.12 -22.78
CA VAL A 158 1.03 -0.25 -23.00
C VAL A 158 0.87 -1.77 -23.22
N ALA A 159 1.81 -2.41 -23.91
CA ALA A 159 1.78 -3.85 -24.11
C ALA A 159 1.90 -4.61 -22.77
N TYR A 160 2.82 -4.19 -21.90
CA TYR A 160 2.98 -4.81 -20.57
C TYR A 160 1.91 -4.37 -19.56
N PHE A 161 1.28 -3.20 -19.77
CA PHE A 161 0.24 -2.69 -18.88
C PHE A 161 -0.93 -3.66 -18.76
N LEU A 162 -1.44 -4.17 -19.89
CA LEU A 162 -2.54 -5.15 -19.86
C LEU A 162 -2.17 -6.42 -19.10
N LEU A 163 -0.95 -6.90 -19.28
CA LEU A 163 -0.42 -8.05 -18.55
C LEU A 163 -0.39 -7.79 -17.04
N ILE A 164 0.11 -6.63 -16.63
CA ILE A 164 0.18 -6.25 -15.21
C ILE A 164 -1.19 -6.02 -14.61
N VAL A 165 -2.15 -5.46 -15.36
CA VAL A 165 -3.55 -5.34 -14.90
C VAL A 165 -4.13 -6.70 -14.60
N VAL A 166 -4.02 -7.65 -15.54
CA VAL A 166 -4.56 -8.99 -15.34
C VAL A 166 -3.83 -9.70 -14.19
N ALA A 167 -2.50 -9.62 -14.15
CA ALA A 167 -1.70 -10.25 -13.11
C ALA A 167 -2.00 -9.66 -11.71
N GLY A 168 -2.14 -8.34 -11.61
CA GLY A 168 -2.45 -7.62 -10.38
C GLY A 168 -3.86 -7.92 -9.87
N LEU A 169 -4.85 -7.94 -10.75
CA LEU A 169 -6.21 -8.35 -10.39
C LEU A 169 -6.24 -9.81 -9.95
N LEU A 170 -5.58 -10.72 -10.67
CA LEU A 170 -5.50 -12.13 -10.29
C LEU A 170 -4.82 -12.31 -8.92
N GLY A 171 -3.70 -11.63 -8.70
CA GLY A 171 -2.98 -11.66 -7.42
C GLY A 171 -3.83 -11.13 -6.28
N SER A 172 -4.61 -10.08 -6.54
CA SER A 172 -5.55 -9.53 -5.57
C SER A 172 -6.67 -10.53 -5.22
N VAL A 173 -7.21 -11.24 -6.21
CA VAL A 173 -8.24 -12.27 -5.99
C VAL A 173 -7.66 -13.43 -5.18
N ILE A 174 -6.46 -13.92 -5.54
CA ILE A 174 -5.77 -14.97 -4.79
C ILE A 174 -5.52 -14.55 -3.35
N GLY A 175 -5.01 -13.34 -3.12
CA GLY A 175 -4.78 -12.82 -1.76
C GLY A 175 -6.07 -12.69 -0.95
N THR A 176 -7.18 -12.33 -1.59
CA THR A 176 -8.50 -12.30 -0.94
C THR A 176 -8.95 -13.69 -0.51
N ILE A 177 -8.80 -14.69 -1.39
CA ILE A 177 -9.14 -16.09 -1.07
C ILE A 177 -8.28 -16.60 0.09
N ILE A 178 -6.97 -16.33 0.07
CA ILE A 178 -6.07 -16.73 1.16
C ILE A 178 -6.52 -16.11 2.48
N ARG A 179 -6.82 -14.81 2.50
CA ARG A 179 -7.25 -14.12 3.72
C ARG A 179 -8.57 -14.64 4.30
N GLU A 180 -9.51 -15.02 3.45
CA GLU A 180 -10.85 -15.41 3.88
C GLU A 180 -10.94 -16.88 4.32
N PHE A 181 -10.11 -17.75 3.72
CA PHE A 181 -10.24 -19.20 3.88
C PHE A 181 -9.07 -19.89 4.60
N LEU A 182 -8.01 -19.15 4.95
CA LEU A 182 -6.75 -19.69 5.51
C LEU A 182 -6.32 -18.92 6.75
#